data_AF-A0A1R1PWW6-F1
#
_entry.id   AF-A0A1R1PWW6-F1
#
_cell.length_a   1.000
_cell.length_b   1.000
_cell.length_c   1.000
_cell.angle_alpha   90.00
_cell.angle_beta   90.00
_cell.angle_gamma   90.00
#
_symmetry.space_group_name_H-M   'P 1'
#
loop_
_entity.id
_entity.type
_entity.pdbx_description
1 polymer ?
#
loop_
_entity_poly.entity_id
_entity_poly.type
_entity_poly.pdbx_seq_one_letter_code
_entity_poly.pdbx_strand_id
1 'polypeptide(L)'
;MILGFPCNQFGQQEPADAKGIERFLMERFQGIHFPLMQKSDVNGPEANEVYKLLKKEVADKIGVEEMDIQWNFEKFLLNREGDLVEHFSSKVAPEQIEKDIVKLL
;
A
#
# COMPACT_ATOMS: atom_id res chain seq x y z
N MET A 1 7.66 -8.35 6.84
CA MET A 1 8.14 -7.85 5.52
C MET A 1 7.30 -6.64 5.15
N ILE A 2 7.87 -5.68 4.42
CA ILE A 2 7.14 -4.51 3.89
C ILE A 2 7.27 -4.53 2.36
N LEU A 3 6.23 -4.13 1.64
CA LEU A 3 6.24 -3.95 0.18
C LEU A 3 5.68 -2.56 -0.14
N GLY A 4 6.37 -1.80 -0.98
CA GLY A 4 5.90 -0.49 -1.44
C GLY A 4 5.33 -0.57 -2.85
N PHE A 5 4.19 0.08 -3.09
CA PHE A 5 3.55 0.17 -4.40
C PHE A 5 3.47 1.64 -4.83
N PRO A 6 4.41 2.12 -5.66
CA PRO A 6 4.35 3.48 -6.18
C PRO A 6 3.08 3.68 -7.02
N CYS A 7 2.41 4.82 -6.84
CA CYS A 7 1.16 5.16 -7.53
C CYS A 7 1.06 6.67 -7.72
N ASN A 8 0.56 7.12 -8.88
CA ASN A 8 0.45 8.53 -9.22
C ASN A 8 -0.99 9.08 -9.23
N GLN A 9 -1.98 8.27 -8.82
CA GLN A 9 -3.40 8.64 -8.88
C GLN A 9 -3.79 9.71 -7.84
N PHE A 10 -2.97 9.93 -6.81
CA PHE A 10 -3.28 10.83 -5.70
C PHE A 10 -2.41 12.08 -5.76
N GLY A 11 -3.00 13.18 -6.25
CA GLY A 11 -2.36 14.50 -6.32
C GLY A 11 -1.12 14.56 -7.21
N GLN A 12 -0.93 13.58 -8.11
CA GLN A 12 0.25 13.45 -8.97
C GLN A 12 1.58 13.50 -8.21
N GLN A 13 1.60 12.92 -7.00
CA GLN A 13 2.76 12.96 -6.11
C GLN A 13 3.89 11.98 -6.48
N GLU A 14 3.68 11.13 -7.50
CA GLU A 14 4.68 10.19 -8.02
C GLU A 14 4.81 10.27 -9.56
N PRO A 15 5.17 11.45 -10.11
CA PRO A 15 5.16 11.69 -11.55
C PRO A 15 6.31 10.99 -12.27
N ALA A 16 7.40 10.69 -11.55
CA ALA A 16 8.61 10.08 -12.09
C ALA A 16 8.37 8.64 -12.60
N ASP A 17 9.18 8.20 -13.56
CA ASP A 17 9.21 6.80 -13.98
C ASP A 17 9.88 5.90 -12.92
N ALA A 18 9.89 4.59 -13.13
CA ALA A 18 10.46 3.64 -12.16
C ALA A 18 11.92 3.97 -11.78
N LYS A 19 12.74 4.42 -12.73
CA LYS A 19 14.14 4.81 -12.49
C LYS A 19 14.24 6.10 -11.69
N GLY A 20 13.36 7.06 -11.95
CA GLY A 20 13.28 8.30 -11.20
C GLY A 20 12.80 8.10 -9.76
N ILE A 21 11.85 7.18 -9.54
CA ILE A 21 11.39 6.80 -8.19
C ILE A 21 12.54 6.19 -7.39
N GLU A 22 13.23 5.19 -7.96
CA GLU A 22 14.35 4.53 -7.31
C GLU A 22 15.44 5.54 -6.93
N ARG A 23 15.81 6.42 -7.86
CA ARG A 23 16.77 7.49 -7.63
C ARG A 23 16.33 8.44 -6.53
N PHE A 24 15.09 8.93 -6.58
CA PHE A 24 14.55 9.85 -5.57
C PHE A 24 14.61 9.23 -4.17
N LEU A 25 14.24 7.96 -4.04
CA LEU A 25 14.25 7.26 -2.77
C LEU A 25 15.67 7.03 -2.26
N MET A 26 16.60 6.63 -3.12
CA MET A 26 18.02 6.49 -2.76
C MET A 26 18.67 7.81 -2.33
N GLU A 27 18.34 8.92 -3.02
CA GLU A 27 18.90 10.24 -2.74
C GLU A 27 18.31 10.87 -1.47
N ARG A 28 17.02 10.66 -1.20
CA ARG A 28 16.28 11.36 -0.14
C ARG A 28 16.13 10.55 1.14
N PHE A 29 16.12 9.22 1.05
CA PHE A 29 15.88 8.32 2.17
C PHE A 29 16.96 7.25 2.23
N GLN A 30 18.03 7.56 2.97
CA GLN A 30 19.07 6.59 3.29
C GLN A 30 18.45 5.44 4.11
N GLY A 31 18.48 4.22 3.57
CA GLY A 31 18.08 3.01 4.30
C GLY A 31 16.65 2.50 4.07
N ILE A 32 15.96 2.89 2.98
CA ILE A 32 14.80 2.11 2.53
C ILE A 32 15.31 0.75 2.03
N HIS A 33 15.05 -0.31 2.82
CA HIS A 33 15.52 -1.67 2.55
C HIS A 33 14.39 -2.63 2.15
N PHE A 34 13.20 -2.13 1.84
CA PHE A 34 12.07 -2.97 1.44
C PHE A 34 11.84 -2.93 -0.08
N PRO A 35 11.36 -4.04 -0.67
CA PRO A 35 11.05 -4.09 -2.10
C PRO A 35 10.00 -3.05 -2.52
N LEU A 36 10.29 -2.37 -3.62
CA LEU A 36 9.34 -1.53 -4.32
C LEU A 36 8.87 -2.26 -5.58
N MET A 37 7.55 -2.31 -5.74
CA MET A 37 6.92 -2.87 -6.93
C MET A 37 6.97 -1.86 -8.08
N GLN A 38 6.62 -2.32 -9.28
CA GLN A 38 6.46 -1.43 -10.42
C GLN A 38 5.33 -0.42 -10.14
N LYS A 39 5.54 0.84 -10.54
CA LYS A 39 4.51 1.86 -10.49
C LYS A 39 3.26 1.37 -11.24
N SER A 40 2.11 1.42 -10.59
CA SER A 40 0.84 0.96 -11.15
C SER A 40 -0.33 1.72 -10.53
N ASP A 41 -1.48 1.63 -11.18
CA ASP A 41 -2.73 2.15 -10.65
C ASP A 41 -3.28 1.22 -9.57
N VAL A 42 -3.99 1.80 -8.60
CA VAL A 42 -4.59 1.08 -7.47
C VAL A 42 -6.11 1.22 -7.42
N ASN A 43 -6.64 2.22 -8.11
CA ASN A 43 -8.08 2.45 -8.32
C ASN A 43 -8.45 2.40 -9.80
N GLY A 44 -9.74 2.21 -10.06
CA GLY A 44 -10.30 2.12 -11.40
C GLY A 44 -10.08 0.76 -12.10
N PRO A 45 -10.52 0.64 -13.37
CA PRO A 45 -10.47 -0.61 -14.13
C PRO A 45 -9.06 -1.19 -14.34
N GLU A 46 -8.09 -0.28 -14.47
CA GLU A 46 -6.67 -0.59 -14.70
C GLU A 46 -5.88 -0.80 -13.40
N ALA A 47 -6.57 -0.85 -12.25
CA ALA A 47 -5.93 -1.17 -10.98
C ALA A 47 -5.18 -2.51 -11.06
N ASN A 48 -4.00 -2.59 -10.44
CA ASN A 48 -3.27 -3.85 -10.41
C ASN A 48 -4.06 -4.92 -9.61
N GLU A 49 -3.80 -6.19 -9.93
CA GLU A 49 -4.55 -7.32 -9.36
C GLU A 49 -4.39 -7.45 -7.84
N VAL A 50 -3.24 -7.06 -7.27
CA VAL A 50 -3.03 -7.06 -5.81
C VAL A 50 -4.00 -6.09 -5.14
N TYR A 51 -4.13 -4.87 -5.65
CA TYR A 51 -5.04 -3.87 -5.10
C TYR A 51 -6.51 -4.20 -5.38
N LYS A 52 -6.84 -4.83 -6.51
CA LYS A 52 -8.20 -5.36 -6.73
C LYS A 52 -8.60 -6.36 -5.65
N LEU A 53 -7.71 -7.31 -5.32
CA LEU A 53 -7.92 -8.30 -4.27
C LEU A 53 -8.01 -7.66 -2.88
N LEU A 54 -7.04 -6.81 -2.52
CA LEU A 54 -7.02 -6.17 -1.20
C LEU A 54 -8.25 -5.29 -0.96
N LYS A 55 -8.67 -4.48 -1.95
CA LYS A 55 -9.88 -3.66 -1.84
C LYS A 55 -11.13 -4.51 -1.71
N LYS A 56 -11.20 -5.62 -2.45
CA LYS A 56 -12.31 -6.58 -2.32
C LYS A 56 -12.37 -7.18 -0.92
N GLU A 57 -11.24 -7.65 -0.38
CA GLU A 57 -11.19 -8.22 0.97
C GLU A 57 -11.60 -7.22 2.06
N VAL A 58 -11.18 -5.96 1.94
CA VAL A 58 -11.67 -4.90 2.85
C VAL A 58 -13.16 -4.67 2.68
N ALA A 59 -13.65 -4.53 1.45
CA ALA A 59 -15.06 -4.28 1.16
C ALA A 59 -15.94 -5.39 1.74
N ASP A 60 -15.55 -6.66 1.53
CA ASP A 60 -16.22 -7.84 2.07
C ASP A 60 -16.23 -7.82 3.61
N LYS A 61 -15.11 -7.43 4.25
CA LYS A 61 -15.03 -7.33 5.73
C LYS A 61 -15.91 -6.24 6.33
N ILE A 62 -16.04 -5.09 5.67
CA ILE A 62 -16.83 -3.96 6.18
C ILE A 62 -18.28 -3.95 5.65
N GLY A 63 -18.63 -4.91 4.77
CA GLY A 63 -19.99 -5.11 4.27
C GLY A 63 -20.43 -4.06 3.24
N VAL A 64 -19.52 -3.64 2.35
CA VAL A 64 -19.82 -2.71 1.24
C VAL A 64 -19.55 -3.39 -0.10
N GLU A 65 -20.20 -2.92 -1.16
CA GLU A 65 -20.04 -3.51 -2.51
C GLU A 65 -18.66 -3.23 -3.11
N GLU A 66 -18.13 -2.04 -2.88
CA GLU A 66 -16.84 -1.60 -3.38
C GLU A 66 -16.16 -0.64 -2.40
N MET A 67 -14.84 -0.59 -2.47
CA MET A 67 -14.06 0.45 -1.84
C MET A 67 -12.91 0.89 -2.75
N ASP A 68 -12.51 2.15 -2.61
CA ASP A 68 -11.35 2.72 -3.29
C ASP A 68 -10.32 3.22 -2.28
N ILE A 69 -9.05 3.19 -2.67
CA ILE A 69 -7.97 3.84 -1.91
C ILE A 69 -8.24 5.34 -1.94
N GLN A 70 -8.26 5.98 -0.78
CA GLN A 70 -8.61 7.39 -0.66
C GLN A 70 -7.41 8.30 -0.84
N TRP A 71 -6.21 7.87 -0.44
CA TRP A 71 -5.00 8.69 -0.55
C TRP A 71 -3.69 7.88 -0.50
N ASN A 72 -2.56 8.57 -0.72
CA ASN A 72 -1.22 8.00 -0.53
C ASN A 72 -1.03 7.46 0.90
N PHE A 73 -0.23 6.40 1.02
CA PHE A 73 0.11 5.76 2.30
C PHE A 73 -1.04 5.09 3.04
N GLU A 74 -2.06 4.57 2.37
CA GLU A 74 -2.87 3.51 3.00
C GLU A 74 -2.05 2.23 3.19
N LYS A 75 -2.35 1.46 4.23
CA LYS A 75 -1.59 0.26 4.60
C LYS A 75 -2.50 -0.95 4.75
N PHE A 76 -2.00 -2.10 4.34
CA PHE A 76 -2.66 -3.40 4.51
C PHE A 76 -1.74 -4.30 5.31
N LEU A 77 -2.26 -4.90 6.37
CA LEU A 77 -1.55 -5.88 7.18
C LEU A 77 -2.07 -7.27 6.83
N LEU A 78 -1.19 -8.13 6.34
CA LEU A 78 -1.47 -9.51 5.96
C LEU A 78 -0.79 -10.45 6.96
N ASN A 79 -1.41 -11.59 7.28
CA ASN A 79 -0.78 -12.65 8.08
C ASN A 79 0.20 -13.50 7.23
N ARG A 80 0.75 -14.58 7.79
CA ARG A 80 1.72 -15.45 7.08
C ARG A 80 1.07 -16.33 6.01
N GLU A 81 -0.22 -16.56 6.16
CA GLU A 81 -1.07 -17.34 5.26
C GLU A 81 -1.53 -16.51 4.06
N GLY A 82 -1.40 -15.18 4.13
CA GLY A 82 -1.77 -14.23 3.09
C GLY A 82 -3.14 -13.60 3.28
N ASP A 83 -3.82 -13.84 4.40
CA ASP A 83 -5.13 -13.26 4.70
C ASP A 83 -4.97 -11.82 5.20
N LEU A 84 -5.84 -10.92 4.73
CA LEU A 84 -5.94 -9.57 5.28
C LEU A 84 -6.34 -9.63 6.75
N VAL A 85 -5.52 -9.00 7.60
CA VAL A 85 -5.79 -8.81 9.03
C VAL A 85 -6.47 -7.48 9.25
N GLU A 86 -5.87 -6.39 8.75
CA GLU A 86 -6.35 -5.02 8.97
C GLU A 86 -5.99 -4.09 7.80
N HIS A 87 -6.83 -3.07 7.58
CA HIS A 87 -6.61 -1.98 6.65
C HIS A 87 -6.54 -0.65 7.41
N PHE A 88 -5.44 0.08 7.22
CA PHE A 88 -5.18 1.34 7.90
C PHE A 88 -5.22 2.51 6.91
N SER A 89 -6.03 3.52 7.24
CA SER A 89 -6.07 4.76 6.47
C SER A 89 -4.72 5.49 6.46
N SER A 90 -4.55 6.41 5.51
CA SER A 90 -3.35 7.25 5.38
C SER A 90 -2.97 8.03 6.64
N LYS A 91 -3.94 8.33 7.51
CA LYS A 91 -3.73 9.10 8.74
C LYS A 91 -3.09 8.29 9.87
N VAL A 92 -3.14 6.96 9.79
CA VAL A 92 -2.53 6.10 10.81
C VAL A 92 -1.02 6.12 10.63
N ALA A 93 -0.31 6.54 11.67
CA ALA A 93 1.15 6.58 11.67
C ALA A 93 1.72 5.14 11.74
N PRO A 94 2.79 4.79 11.00
CA PRO A 94 3.35 3.44 10.98
C PRO A 94 3.69 2.89 12.38
N GLU A 95 4.13 3.74 13.31
CA GLU A 95 4.48 3.37 14.69
C GLU A 95 3.26 2.83 15.46
N GLN A 96 2.05 3.28 15.10
CA GLN A 96 0.81 2.81 15.74
C GLN A 96 0.44 1.39 15.30
N ILE A 97 1.00 0.91 14.19
CA ILE A 97 0.73 -0.41 13.59
C ILE A 97 1.62 -1.50 14.22
N GLU A 98 2.73 -1.13 14.86
CA GLU A 98 3.70 -2.07 15.46
C GLU A 98 3.02 -3.08 16.40
N LYS A 99 2.11 -2.61 17.26
CA LYS A 99 1.36 -3.46 18.19
C LYS A 99 0.54 -4.56 17.50
N ASP A 100 0.10 -4.32 16.26
CA ASP A 100 -0.71 -5.26 15.50
C ASP A 100 0.18 -6.21 14.70
N ILE A 101 1.34 -5.75 14.23
CA ILE A 101 2.38 -6.59 13.63
C ILE A 101 2.91 -7.60 14.65
N VAL A 102 3.22 -7.18 15.88
CA VAL A 102 3.81 -8.03 16.92
C VAL A 102 2.88 -9.20 17.30
N LYS A 103 1.56 -9.04 17.19
CA LYS A 103 0.59 -10.12 17.45
C LYS A 103 0.65 -11.25 16.41
N LEU A 104 1.27 -11.01 15.26
CA LEU A 104 1.34 -11.94 14.11
C LEU A 104 2.73 -12.59 13.95
N LEU A 105 3.67 -12.32 14.86
CA LEU A 105 5.03 -12.89 14.87
C LEU A 105 5.10 -14.21 15.65
#